data_AF-A0A938FVC6-F1
#
_entry.id   AF-A0A938FVC6-F1
#
_cell.length_a   1.000
_cell.length_b   1.000
_cell.length_c   1.000
_cell.angle_alpha   90.00
_cell.angle_beta   90.00
_cell.angle_gamma   90.00
#
_symmetry.space_group_name_H-M   'P 1'
#
loop_
_entity.id
_entity.type
_entity.pdbx_description
1 polymer ?
#
loop_
_entity_poly.entity_id
_entity_poly.type
_entity_poly.pdbx_seq_one_letter_code
_entity_poly.pdbx_strand_id
1 'polypeptide(L)'
;MRRLLTAATLLASALHAQQLPEAPKAIFDRAVADFEQGRIAESVAGFDQLAKSMPVYSPHLWQRGIALYYAGRYQDCRAQFESHRTVNPNDVENAAWHFLCLARNESPVKARVALLPVGPDARVPMREIYEMFRGATAPGEVLAAAGDRPASRFYAHLYLGLYFEAHGNQRQALEHIAAAAADRYRAAGGYMHMVARVHLGLLHA
;
A
#
# COMPACT_ATOMS: atom_id res chain seq x y z
N MET A 1 74.95 30.96 -3.72
CA MET A 1 73.87 30.69 -4.69
C MET A 1 72.73 29.97 -3.99
N ARG A 2 71.63 30.69 -3.70
CA ARG A 2 70.38 30.13 -3.18
C ARG A 2 69.61 29.46 -4.32
N ARG A 3 69.13 28.23 -4.14
CA ARG A 3 67.94 27.73 -4.84
C ARG A 3 67.08 26.98 -3.84
N LEU A 4 66.04 27.67 -3.39
CA LEU A 4 64.91 27.13 -2.65
C LEU A 4 64.06 26.32 -3.64
N LEU A 5 63.84 25.04 -3.35
CA LEU A 5 62.84 24.20 -4.02
C LEU A 5 61.64 24.12 -3.09
N THR A 6 60.64 24.97 -3.35
CA THR A 6 59.31 24.89 -2.75
C THR A 6 58.57 23.70 -3.37
N ALA A 7 58.40 22.63 -2.61
CA ALA A 7 57.48 21.56 -2.96
C ALA A 7 56.04 22.05 -2.73
N ALA A 8 55.28 22.21 -3.82
CA ALA A 8 53.87 22.56 -3.77
C ALA A 8 53.05 21.33 -3.39
N THR A 9 52.41 21.37 -2.23
CA THR A 9 51.44 20.37 -1.77
C THR A 9 50.15 20.52 -2.57
N LEU A 10 49.85 19.57 -3.46
CA LEU A 10 48.54 19.48 -4.11
C LEU A 10 47.53 18.84 -3.13
N LEU A 11 46.76 19.68 -2.45
CA LEU A 11 45.52 19.26 -1.78
C LEU A 11 44.45 19.06 -2.86
N ALA A 12 44.17 17.81 -3.21
CA ALA A 12 43.01 17.45 -4.01
C ALA A 12 41.75 17.62 -3.15
N SER A 13 41.04 18.72 -3.33
CA SER A 13 39.75 18.98 -2.71
C SER A 13 38.71 18.01 -3.28
N ALA A 14 38.34 16.98 -2.51
CA ALA A 14 37.18 16.16 -2.81
C ALA A 14 35.91 17.04 -2.72
N LEU A 15 35.37 17.43 -3.87
CA LEU A 15 34.01 17.95 -3.97
C LEU A 15 33.05 16.83 -3.51
N HIS A 16 32.71 16.84 -2.22
CA HIS A 16 31.42 16.31 -1.80
C HIS A 16 30.38 17.22 -2.42
N ALA A 17 29.88 16.84 -3.61
CA ALA A 17 28.65 17.42 -4.11
C ALA A 17 27.58 17.14 -3.05
N GLN A 18 27.26 18.14 -2.23
CA GLN A 18 26.11 18.10 -1.34
C GLN A 18 24.89 18.01 -2.25
N GLN A 19 24.38 16.80 -2.42
CA GLN A 19 23.11 16.56 -3.08
C GLN A 19 22.07 17.37 -2.31
N LEU A 20 21.46 18.34 -3.00
CA LEU A 20 20.35 19.11 -2.43
C LEU A 20 19.30 18.13 -1.91
N PRO A 21 18.68 18.39 -0.74
CA PRO A 21 17.59 17.56 -0.25
C PRO A 21 16.53 17.41 -1.33
N GLU A 22 16.23 16.17 -1.69
CA GLU A 22 15.23 15.89 -2.69
C GLU A 22 13.85 16.41 -2.23
N ALA A 23 13.12 17.04 -3.15
CA ALA A 23 11.79 17.57 -2.82
C ALA A 23 10.84 16.43 -2.40
N PRO A 24 9.98 16.60 -1.38
CA PRO A 24 9.08 15.55 -0.91
C PRO A 24 8.23 14.91 -2.01
N LYS A 25 7.79 15.70 -2.99
CA LYS A 25 7.03 15.19 -4.15
C LYS A 25 7.86 14.19 -4.97
N ALA A 26 9.14 14.46 -5.22
CA ALA A 26 9.99 13.57 -6.01
C ALA A 26 10.25 12.24 -5.28
N ILE A 27 10.46 12.29 -3.96
CA ILE A 27 10.57 11.07 -3.13
C ILE A 27 9.26 10.26 -3.19
N PHE A 28 8.10 10.93 -3.11
CA PHE A 28 6.79 10.27 -3.20
C PHE A 28 6.58 9.60 -4.56
N ASP A 29 6.81 10.34 -5.65
CA ASP A 29 6.65 9.82 -7.01
C ASP A 29 7.58 8.62 -7.25
N ARG A 30 8.82 8.68 -6.76
CA ARG A 30 9.76 7.55 -6.82
C ARG A 30 9.26 6.36 -6.02
N ALA A 31 8.81 6.55 -4.78
CA ALA A 31 8.31 5.47 -3.93
C ALA A 31 7.10 4.74 -4.55
N VAL A 32 6.22 5.49 -5.23
CA VAL A 32 5.11 4.93 -6.03
C VAL A 32 5.62 4.15 -7.24
N ALA A 33 6.58 4.70 -7.99
CA ALA A 33 7.17 4.03 -9.15
C ALA A 33 7.95 2.76 -8.78
N ASP A 34 8.64 2.76 -7.63
CA ASP A 34 9.31 1.59 -7.07
C ASP A 34 8.28 0.51 -6.72
N PHE A 35 7.16 0.89 -6.09
CA PHE A 35 6.07 -0.04 -5.81
C PHE A 35 5.51 -0.68 -7.09
N GLU A 36 5.21 0.14 -8.11
CA GLU A 36 4.68 -0.34 -9.40
C GLU A 36 5.59 -1.37 -10.06
N GLN A 37 6.91 -1.23 -9.87
CA GLN A 37 7.92 -2.10 -10.47
C GLN A 37 8.26 -3.31 -9.57
N GLY A 38 7.54 -3.51 -8.46
CA GLY A 38 7.80 -4.60 -7.51
C GLY A 38 9.06 -4.41 -6.66
N ARG A 39 9.69 -3.22 -6.70
CA ARG A 39 10.80 -2.83 -5.83
C ARG A 39 10.28 -2.41 -4.46
N ILE A 40 9.77 -3.40 -3.73
CA ILE A 40 9.03 -3.17 -2.49
C ILE A 40 9.92 -2.55 -1.39
N ALA A 41 11.18 -2.98 -1.27
CA ALA A 41 12.10 -2.47 -0.27
C ALA A 41 12.42 -0.98 -0.49
N GLU A 42 12.68 -0.60 -1.74
CA GLU A 42 12.95 0.78 -2.16
C GLU A 42 11.72 1.67 -1.97
N SER A 43 10.53 1.17 -2.31
CA SER A 43 9.26 1.87 -2.07
C SER A 43 9.07 2.19 -0.58
N VAL A 44 9.27 1.19 0.29
CA VAL A 44 9.19 1.39 1.75
C VAL A 44 10.22 2.41 2.23
N ALA A 45 11.46 2.35 1.73
CA ALA A 45 12.49 3.32 2.11
C ALA A 45 12.10 4.76 1.75
N GLY A 46 11.54 4.99 0.56
CA GLY A 46 11.04 6.30 0.14
C GLY A 46 9.90 6.81 1.01
N PHE A 47 8.91 5.95 1.30
CA PHE A 47 7.80 6.33 2.18
C PHE A 47 8.24 6.54 3.64
N ASP A 48 9.16 5.74 4.17
CA ASP A 48 9.74 5.91 5.52
C ASP A 48 10.49 7.24 5.63
N GLN A 49 11.23 7.63 4.58
CA GLN A 49 11.89 8.93 4.51
C GLN A 49 10.89 10.09 4.57
N LEU A 50 9.76 9.99 3.87
CA LEU A 50 8.69 11.00 3.91
C LEU A 50 8.03 11.07 5.28
N ALA A 51 7.68 9.92 5.85
CA ALA A 51 7.06 9.82 7.18
C ALA A 51 7.95 10.45 8.27
N LYS A 52 9.28 10.25 8.18
CA LYS A 52 10.26 10.81 9.11
C LYS A 52 10.45 12.32 8.94
N SER A 53 10.50 12.80 7.70
CA SER A 53 10.74 14.22 7.40
C SER A 53 9.50 15.09 7.58
N MET A 54 8.30 14.52 7.48
CA MET A 54 7.02 15.21 7.60
C MET A 54 6.07 14.47 8.56
N PRO A 55 6.36 14.45 9.87
CA PRO A 55 5.61 13.64 10.84
C PRO A 55 4.13 14.00 10.93
N VAL A 56 3.76 15.27 10.71
CA VAL A 56 2.37 15.73 10.66
C VAL A 56 1.61 15.18 9.44
N TYR A 57 2.32 14.99 8.32
CA TYR A 57 1.74 14.44 7.09
C TYR A 57 1.77 12.91 7.02
N SER A 58 2.60 12.26 7.83
CA SER A 58 2.76 10.80 7.85
C SER A 58 1.44 10.01 7.91
N PRO A 59 0.40 10.42 8.67
CA PRO A 59 -0.91 9.74 8.65
C PRO A 59 -1.57 9.73 7.27
N HIS A 60 -1.27 10.66 6.36
CA HIS A 60 -1.83 10.70 5.00
C HIS A 60 -1.16 9.70 4.03
N LEU A 61 -0.02 9.11 4.39
CA LEU A 61 0.75 8.19 3.54
C LEU A 61 0.20 6.75 3.60
N TRP A 62 -1.06 6.53 3.27
CA TRP A 62 -1.67 5.20 3.28
C TRP A 62 -0.97 4.21 2.33
N GLN A 63 -0.37 4.70 1.23
CA GLN A 63 0.44 3.88 0.30
C GLN A 63 1.64 3.24 1.03
N ARG A 64 2.18 3.90 2.05
CA ARG A 64 3.22 3.34 2.92
C ARG A 64 2.73 2.06 3.60
N GLY A 65 1.49 2.05 4.08
CA GLY A 65 0.89 0.90 4.75
C GLY A 65 0.80 -0.30 3.80
N ILE A 66 0.40 -0.05 2.55
CA ILE A 66 0.37 -1.07 1.50
C ILE A 66 1.79 -1.56 1.18
N ALA A 67 2.76 -0.67 0.98
CA ALA A 67 4.14 -1.06 0.74
C ALA A 67 4.72 -1.91 1.90
N LEU A 68 4.41 -1.56 3.16
CA LEU A 68 4.80 -2.32 4.34
C LEU A 68 4.15 -3.71 4.40
N TYR A 69 2.90 -3.87 3.95
CA TYR A 69 2.25 -5.17 3.81
C TYR A 69 3.06 -6.08 2.90
N TYR A 70 3.42 -5.60 1.71
CA TYR A 70 4.21 -6.38 0.75
C TYR A 70 5.65 -6.63 1.22
N ALA A 71 6.21 -5.75 2.06
CA ALA A 71 7.51 -5.95 2.68
C ALA A 71 7.49 -6.95 3.85
N GLY A 72 6.32 -7.48 4.23
CA GLY A 72 6.17 -8.34 5.41
C GLY A 72 6.29 -7.62 6.75
N ARG A 73 6.34 -6.27 6.75
CA ARG A 73 6.40 -5.43 7.96
C ARG A 73 5.00 -5.19 8.53
N TYR A 74 4.32 -6.27 8.88
CA TYR A 74 2.90 -6.24 9.20
C TYR A 74 2.54 -5.43 10.46
N GLN A 75 3.42 -5.39 11.46
CA GLN A 75 3.23 -4.54 12.65
C GLN A 75 3.27 -3.05 12.29
N ASP A 76 4.22 -2.63 11.45
CA ASP A 76 4.32 -1.24 10.99
C ASP A 76 3.15 -0.89 10.05
N CYS A 77 2.73 -1.83 9.20
CA CYS A 77 1.55 -1.67 8.37
C CYS A 77 0.30 -1.40 9.23
N ARG A 78 0.06 -2.24 10.24
CA ARG A 78 -1.04 -2.06 11.20
C ARG A 78 -1.03 -0.64 11.77
N ALA A 79 0.12 -0.22 12.31
CA ALA A 79 0.27 1.10 12.92
C ALA A 79 0.00 2.24 11.91
N GLN A 80 0.39 2.07 10.65
CA GLN A 80 0.09 3.04 9.59
C GLN A 80 -1.41 3.22 9.37
N PHE A 81 -2.20 2.14 9.32
CA PHE A 81 -3.64 2.22 9.10
C PHE A 81 -4.43 2.62 10.37
N GLU A 82 -3.90 2.32 11.56
CA GLU A 82 -4.42 2.91 12.81
C GLU A 82 -4.22 4.45 12.80
N SER A 83 -3.06 4.92 12.34
CA SER A 83 -2.77 6.36 12.19
C SER A 83 -3.60 7.01 11.08
N HIS A 84 -3.71 6.39 9.90
CA HIS A 84 -4.45 6.93 8.76
C HIS A 84 -5.95 7.10 9.04
N ARG A 85 -6.53 6.27 9.91
CA ARG A 85 -7.92 6.42 10.35
C ARG A 85 -8.23 7.81 10.94
N THR A 86 -7.23 8.50 11.51
CA THR A 86 -7.41 9.87 12.05
C THR A 86 -7.61 10.91 10.94
N VAL A 87 -7.22 10.61 9.70
CA VAL A 87 -7.38 11.44 8.51
C VAL A 87 -8.70 11.15 7.81
N ASN A 88 -9.02 9.87 7.61
CA ASN A 88 -10.23 9.45 6.90
C ASN A 88 -10.94 8.31 7.65
N PRO A 89 -11.79 8.62 8.65
CA PRO A 89 -12.46 7.60 9.46
C PRO A 89 -13.59 6.86 8.73
N ASN A 90 -13.95 7.29 7.51
CA ASN A 90 -15.00 6.69 6.70
C ASN A 90 -14.45 5.76 5.62
N ASP A 91 -13.13 5.63 5.50
CA ASP A 91 -12.53 4.78 4.48
C ASP A 91 -12.60 3.29 4.85
N VAL A 92 -13.42 2.55 4.12
CA VAL A 92 -13.48 1.08 4.25
C VAL A 92 -12.17 0.43 3.84
N GLU A 93 -11.43 0.99 2.88
CA GLU A 93 -10.16 0.45 2.43
C GLU A 93 -9.14 0.46 3.57
N ASN A 94 -9.06 1.54 4.35
CA ASN A 94 -8.25 1.62 5.56
C ASN A 94 -8.54 0.48 6.55
N ALA A 95 -9.82 0.17 6.83
CA ALA A 95 -10.19 -0.93 7.71
C ALA A 95 -9.85 -2.31 7.11
N ALA A 96 -10.04 -2.48 5.79
CA ALA A 96 -9.68 -3.69 5.09
C ALA A 96 -8.16 -3.94 5.11
N TRP A 97 -7.34 -2.93 4.82
CA TRP A 97 -5.88 -3.07 4.87
C TRP A 97 -5.35 -3.29 6.28
N HIS A 98 -5.92 -2.61 7.28
CA HIS A 98 -5.64 -2.91 8.69
C HIS A 98 -5.92 -4.39 9.01
N PHE A 99 -7.09 -4.91 8.60
CA PHE A 99 -7.42 -6.33 8.75
C PHE A 99 -6.37 -7.22 8.08
N LEU A 100 -6.00 -6.93 6.83
CA LEU A 100 -5.05 -7.76 6.06
C LEU A 100 -3.68 -7.83 6.75
N CYS A 101 -3.20 -6.72 7.30
CA CYS A 101 -1.94 -6.68 8.03
C CYS A 101 -1.99 -7.52 9.32
N LEU A 102 -3.07 -7.43 10.11
CA LEU A 102 -3.25 -8.33 11.26
C LEU A 102 -3.42 -9.79 10.85
N ALA A 103 -4.13 -10.05 9.75
CA ALA A 103 -4.40 -11.41 9.30
C ALA A 103 -3.12 -12.13 8.90
N ARG A 104 -2.21 -11.44 8.22
CA ARG A 104 -0.87 -11.96 7.86
C ARG A 104 0.08 -12.05 9.07
N ASN A 105 -0.02 -11.12 10.01
CA ASN A 105 0.82 -11.14 11.22
C ASN A 105 0.38 -12.22 12.23
N GLU A 106 -0.91 -12.48 12.32
CA GLU A 106 -1.50 -13.32 13.36
C GLU A 106 -2.52 -14.31 12.79
N SER A 107 -3.76 -13.85 12.52
CA SER A 107 -4.81 -14.69 11.92
C SER A 107 -6.02 -13.84 11.50
N PRO A 108 -6.84 -14.31 10.53
CA PRO A 108 -8.10 -13.64 10.17
C PRO A 108 -9.09 -13.51 11.32
N VAL A 109 -9.07 -14.44 12.27
CA VAL A 109 -9.96 -14.41 13.46
C VAL A 109 -9.62 -13.21 14.34
N LYS A 110 -8.33 -13.01 14.64
CA LYS A 110 -7.88 -11.85 15.41
C LYS A 110 -8.06 -10.54 14.65
N ALA A 111 -7.80 -10.54 13.35
CA ALA A 111 -8.02 -9.39 12.49
C ALA A 111 -9.48 -8.93 12.50
N ARG A 112 -10.44 -9.86 12.50
CA ARG A 112 -11.88 -9.56 12.59
C ARG A 112 -12.24 -8.90 13.92
N VAL A 113 -11.73 -9.42 15.03
CA VAL A 113 -11.98 -8.85 16.37
C VAL A 113 -11.46 -7.42 16.46
N ALA A 114 -10.31 -7.16 15.85
CA ALA A 114 -9.66 -5.85 15.83
C ALA A 114 -10.03 -4.98 14.62
N LEU A 115 -11.08 -5.32 13.86
CA LEU A 115 -11.48 -4.55 12.68
C LEU A 115 -11.76 -3.10 13.08
N LEU A 116 -11.12 -2.15 12.39
CA LEU A 116 -11.31 -0.73 12.68
C LEU A 116 -12.74 -0.31 12.32
N PRO A 117 -13.44 0.43 13.19
CA PRO A 117 -14.77 0.91 12.86
C PRO A 117 -14.68 2.04 11.84
N VAL A 118 -15.64 2.03 10.91
CA VAL A 118 -15.72 2.93 9.77
C VAL A 118 -17.05 3.68 9.81
N GLY A 119 -17.04 4.97 9.48
CA GLY A 119 -18.26 5.74 9.24
C GLY A 119 -18.87 5.47 7.85
N PRO A 120 -19.77 6.33 7.35
CA PRO A 120 -20.43 6.10 6.07
C PRO A 120 -19.49 6.30 4.88
N ASP A 121 -19.31 5.25 4.07
CA ASP A 121 -18.66 5.29 2.77
C ASP A 121 -19.70 5.23 1.64
N ALA A 122 -19.76 6.28 0.81
CA ALA A 122 -20.74 6.38 -0.26
C ALA A 122 -20.39 5.53 -1.51
N ARG A 123 -19.16 5.00 -1.58
CA ARG A 123 -18.72 4.18 -2.71
C ARG A 123 -19.37 2.80 -2.63
N VAL A 124 -19.72 2.26 -3.79
CA VAL A 124 -20.26 0.91 -3.90
C VAL A 124 -19.16 -0.04 -4.40
N PRO A 125 -18.94 -1.22 -3.79
CA PRO A 125 -19.72 -1.86 -2.72
C PRO A 125 -19.04 -1.79 -1.33
N MET A 126 -18.60 -0.61 -0.89
CA MET A 126 -17.76 -0.51 0.32
C MET A 126 -18.47 -0.96 1.59
N ARG A 127 -19.77 -0.72 1.70
CA ARG A 127 -20.57 -1.25 2.82
C ARG A 127 -20.48 -2.78 2.88
N GLU A 128 -20.71 -3.46 1.76
CA GLU A 128 -20.68 -4.93 1.71
C GLU A 128 -19.27 -5.48 1.93
N ILE A 129 -18.24 -4.80 1.42
CA ILE A 129 -16.84 -5.14 1.71
C ILE A 129 -16.59 -5.09 3.22
N TYR A 130 -16.97 -4.00 3.88
CA TYR A 130 -16.80 -3.87 5.33
C TYR A 130 -17.54 -4.97 6.10
N GLU A 131 -18.81 -5.22 5.75
CA GLU A 131 -19.61 -6.28 6.38
C GLU A 131 -19.02 -7.68 6.15
N MET A 132 -18.37 -7.92 5.01
CA MET A 132 -17.69 -9.19 4.71
C MET A 132 -16.49 -9.39 5.63
N PHE A 133 -15.65 -8.38 5.80
CA PHE A 133 -14.52 -8.44 6.75
C PHE A 133 -14.99 -8.56 8.21
N ARG A 134 -16.12 -7.94 8.55
CA ARG A 134 -16.79 -8.08 9.85
C ARG A 134 -17.39 -9.47 10.08
N GLY A 135 -17.59 -10.26 9.03
CA GLY A 135 -18.20 -11.59 9.07
C GLY A 135 -19.72 -11.58 9.09
N ALA A 136 -20.35 -10.47 8.69
CA ALA A 136 -21.79 -10.27 8.68
C ALA A 136 -22.45 -10.53 7.31
N THR A 137 -21.66 -10.62 6.24
CA THR A 137 -22.16 -10.99 4.91
C THR A 137 -21.22 -11.96 4.19
N ALA A 138 -21.76 -12.69 3.22
CA ALA A 138 -21.01 -13.62 2.40
C ALA A 138 -20.27 -12.91 1.25
N PRO A 139 -19.14 -13.45 0.76
CA PRO A 139 -18.42 -12.91 -0.40
C PRO A 139 -19.29 -12.67 -1.65
N GLY A 140 -20.30 -13.51 -1.89
CA GLY A 140 -21.21 -13.36 -3.05
C GLY A 140 -22.02 -12.05 -3.04
N GLU A 141 -22.39 -11.55 -1.85
CA GLU A 141 -23.17 -10.32 -1.70
C GLU A 141 -22.37 -9.08 -2.11
N VAL A 142 -21.05 -9.10 -1.95
CA VAL A 142 -20.15 -8.01 -2.39
C VAL A 142 -20.21 -7.86 -3.91
N LEU A 143 -20.14 -8.98 -4.64
CA LEU A 143 -20.18 -8.96 -6.10
C LEU A 143 -21.57 -8.60 -6.63
N ALA A 144 -22.63 -9.05 -5.96
CA ALA A 144 -24.00 -8.68 -6.29
C ALA A 144 -24.23 -7.16 -6.13
N ALA A 145 -23.80 -6.58 -5.01
CA ALA A 145 -23.93 -5.14 -4.74
C ALA A 145 -23.11 -4.28 -5.71
N ALA A 146 -21.99 -4.80 -6.22
CA ALA A 146 -21.15 -4.08 -7.17
C ALA A 146 -21.88 -3.76 -8.49
N GLY A 147 -22.86 -4.58 -8.89
CA GLY A 147 -23.52 -4.48 -10.19
C GLY A 147 -22.50 -4.50 -11.34
N ASP A 148 -22.75 -3.74 -12.40
CA ASP A 148 -21.93 -3.74 -13.62
C ASP A 148 -20.97 -2.54 -13.76
N ARG A 149 -20.99 -1.60 -12.82
CA ARG A 149 -20.12 -0.42 -12.91
C ARG A 149 -18.65 -0.83 -12.80
N PRO A 150 -17.77 -0.39 -13.71
CA PRO A 150 -16.36 -0.81 -13.69
C PRO A 150 -15.65 -0.56 -12.37
N ALA A 151 -15.83 0.63 -11.77
CA ALA A 151 -15.22 0.95 -10.47
C ALA A 151 -15.73 0.04 -9.35
N SER A 152 -17.03 -0.19 -9.27
CA SER A 152 -17.61 -1.06 -8.25
C SER A 152 -17.17 -2.52 -8.41
N ARG A 153 -17.16 -3.06 -9.63
CA ARG A 153 -16.65 -4.41 -9.89
C ARG A 153 -15.15 -4.53 -9.60
N PHE A 154 -14.36 -3.51 -9.92
CA PHE A 154 -12.93 -3.49 -9.60
C PHE A 154 -12.70 -3.66 -8.10
N TYR A 155 -13.31 -2.81 -7.27
CA TYR A 155 -13.14 -2.89 -5.82
C TYR A 155 -13.71 -4.19 -5.22
N ALA A 156 -14.82 -4.70 -5.76
CA ALA A 156 -15.35 -6.00 -5.37
C ALA A 156 -14.30 -7.11 -5.60
N HIS A 157 -13.76 -7.21 -6.81
CA HIS A 157 -12.76 -8.21 -7.14
C HIS A 157 -11.48 -8.05 -6.31
N LEU A 158 -10.97 -6.83 -6.15
CA LEU A 158 -9.76 -6.60 -5.36
C LEU A 158 -9.93 -7.11 -3.92
N TYR A 159 -10.99 -6.68 -3.23
CA TYR A 159 -11.18 -7.01 -1.82
C TYR A 159 -11.66 -8.45 -1.59
N LEU A 160 -12.37 -9.05 -2.54
CA LEU A 160 -12.65 -10.50 -2.51
C LEU A 160 -11.37 -11.31 -2.61
N GLY A 161 -10.48 -10.95 -3.54
CA GLY A 161 -9.19 -11.63 -3.72
C GLY A 161 -8.33 -11.60 -2.46
N LEU A 162 -8.16 -10.41 -1.89
CA LEU A 162 -7.40 -10.22 -0.65
C LEU A 162 -8.07 -10.92 0.56
N TYR A 163 -9.40 -10.91 0.64
CA TYR A 163 -10.13 -11.62 1.69
C TYR A 163 -9.94 -13.14 1.60
N PHE A 164 -10.07 -13.72 0.40
CA PHE A 164 -9.89 -15.15 0.19
C PHE A 164 -8.44 -15.58 0.47
N GLU A 165 -7.46 -14.77 0.08
CA GLU A 165 -6.05 -15.02 0.41
C GLU A 165 -5.85 -15.09 1.92
N ALA A 166 -6.36 -14.11 2.67
CA ALA A 166 -6.24 -14.09 4.12
C ALA A 166 -6.84 -15.34 4.78
N HIS A 167 -7.89 -15.92 4.19
CA HIS A 167 -8.55 -17.14 4.68
C HIS A 167 -7.99 -18.43 4.07
N GLY A 168 -6.86 -18.38 3.36
CA GLY A 168 -6.17 -19.55 2.81
C GLY A 168 -6.81 -20.14 1.55
N ASN A 169 -7.78 -19.46 0.93
CA ASN A 169 -8.44 -19.93 -0.28
C ASN A 169 -7.73 -19.40 -1.53
N GLN A 170 -6.61 -20.03 -1.88
CA GLN A 170 -5.73 -19.59 -2.96
C GLN A 170 -6.42 -19.55 -4.33
N ARG A 171 -7.30 -20.52 -4.62
CA ARG A 171 -8.01 -20.59 -5.90
C ARG A 171 -8.88 -19.36 -6.13
N GLN A 172 -9.74 -19.03 -5.16
CA GLN A 172 -10.61 -17.86 -5.28
C GLN A 172 -9.82 -16.56 -5.17
N ALA A 173 -8.77 -16.52 -4.34
CA ALA A 173 -7.87 -15.38 -4.28
C ALA A 173 -7.31 -15.04 -5.67
N LEU A 174 -6.72 -16.04 -6.35
CA LEU A 174 -6.15 -15.86 -7.69
C LEU A 174 -7.20 -15.43 -8.71
N GLU A 175 -8.36 -16.07 -8.73
CA GLU A 175 -9.46 -15.72 -9.64
C GLU A 175 -9.85 -14.23 -9.53
N HIS A 176 -10.07 -13.78 -8.30
CA HIS A 176 -10.50 -12.41 -8.04
C HIS A 176 -9.37 -11.38 -8.25
N ILE A 177 -8.14 -11.67 -7.83
CA ILE A 177 -6.99 -10.79 -8.09
C ILE A 177 -6.71 -10.66 -9.59
N ALA A 178 -6.73 -11.77 -10.34
CA ALA A 178 -6.55 -11.75 -11.79
C ALA A 178 -7.63 -10.91 -12.48
N ALA A 179 -8.89 -11.03 -12.04
CA ALA A 179 -9.98 -10.20 -12.54
C ALA A 179 -9.74 -8.71 -12.22
N ALA A 180 -9.32 -8.37 -11.00
CA ALA A 180 -9.04 -6.99 -10.59
C ALA A 180 -7.85 -6.36 -11.35
N ALA A 181 -6.83 -7.16 -11.68
CA ALA A 181 -5.63 -6.73 -12.39
C ALA A 181 -5.84 -6.48 -13.90
N ALA A 182 -6.98 -6.90 -14.46
CA ALA A 182 -7.27 -6.74 -15.89
C ALA A 182 -7.24 -5.28 -16.35
N ASP A 183 -6.73 -5.03 -17.57
CA ASP A 183 -6.55 -3.67 -18.12
C ASP A 183 -7.83 -2.84 -18.19
N ARG A 184 -8.99 -3.51 -18.33
CA ARG A 184 -10.31 -2.85 -18.31
C ARG A 184 -10.59 -2.05 -17.04
N TYR A 185 -9.89 -2.34 -15.93
CA TYR A 185 -10.05 -1.63 -14.68
C TYR A 185 -8.98 -0.56 -14.42
N ARG A 186 -8.00 -0.39 -15.33
CA ARG A 186 -6.92 0.60 -15.18
C ARG A 186 -7.44 2.01 -14.85
N ALA A 187 -8.41 2.48 -15.62
CA ALA A 187 -9.00 3.81 -15.43
C ALA A 187 -9.85 3.91 -14.14
N ALA A 188 -10.39 2.78 -13.67
CA ALA A 188 -11.32 2.76 -12.54
C ALA A 188 -10.61 2.56 -11.18
N GLY A 189 -9.49 1.82 -11.16
CA GLY A 189 -8.79 1.45 -9.94
C GLY A 189 -7.59 2.34 -9.58
N GLY A 190 -7.02 3.10 -10.53
CA GLY A 190 -5.90 4.00 -10.25
C GLY A 190 -4.74 3.30 -9.53
N TYR A 191 -4.28 3.84 -8.40
CA TYR A 191 -3.23 3.21 -7.58
C TYR A 191 -3.62 1.80 -7.11
N MET A 192 -4.89 1.55 -6.80
CA MET A 192 -5.33 0.22 -6.37
C MET A 192 -5.30 -0.80 -7.53
N HIS A 193 -5.43 -0.37 -8.79
CA HIS A 193 -5.21 -1.25 -9.94
C HIS A 193 -3.74 -1.66 -10.05
N MET A 194 -2.82 -0.73 -9.79
CA MET A 194 -1.38 -1.03 -9.66
C MET A 194 -1.15 -2.06 -8.55
N VAL A 195 -1.77 -1.90 -7.37
CA VAL A 195 -1.71 -2.89 -6.28
C VAL A 195 -2.18 -4.26 -6.74
N ALA A 196 -3.32 -4.36 -7.44
CA ALA A 196 -3.83 -5.63 -7.96
C ALA A 196 -2.82 -6.32 -8.91
N ARG A 197 -2.17 -5.54 -9.78
CA ARG A 197 -1.14 -6.05 -10.72
C ARG A 197 0.12 -6.51 -10.01
N VAL A 198 0.62 -5.74 -9.05
CA VAL A 198 1.79 -6.12 -8.23
C VAL A 198 1.48 -7.38 -7.44
N HIS A 199 0.30 -7.45 -6.81
CA HIS A 199 -0.16 -8.63 -6.07
C HIS A 199 -0.21 -9.88 -6.95
N LEU A 200 -0.80 -9.77 -8.15
CA LEU A 200 -0.84 -10.89 -9.09
C LEU A 200 0.55 -11.36 -9.50
N GLY A 201 1.48 -10.43 -9.74
CA GLY A 201 2.87 -10.75 -10.06
C GLY A 201 3.56 -11.55 -8.95
N LEU A 202 3.30 -11.19 -7.69
CA LEU A 202 3.86 -11.87 -6.52
C LEU A 202 3.18 -13.22 -6.23
N LEU A 203 1.93 -13.44 -6.62
CA LEU A 203 1.27 -14.74 -6.54
C LEU A 203 1.85 -15.78 -7.53
N HIS A 204 2.53 -15.32 -8.57
CA HIS A 204 3.15 -16.17 -9.60
C HIS A 204 4.68 -16.34 -9.42
N ALA A 205 5.29 -15.64 -8.47
CA ALA A 205 6.73 -15.67 -8.19
C ALA A 205 7.09 -16.79 -7.20
#